data_AF-A0AAV0FEL5-F1
#
_entry.id   AF-A0AAV0FEL5-F1
#
_cell.length_a   1.000
_cell.length_b   1.000
_cell.length_c   1.000
_cell.angle_alpha   90.00
_cell.angle_beta   90.00
_cell.angle_gamma   90.00
#
_symmetry.space_group_name_H-M   'P 1'
#
loop_
_entity.id
_entity.type
_entity.pdbx_description
1 polymer ?
#
loop_
_entity_poly.entity_id
_entity_poly.type
_entity_poly.pdbx_seq_one_letter_code
_entity_poly.pdbx_strand_id
1 'polypeptide(L)'
;MEMKQKTSTSTSDPSLAKSKNKKDKGKASKKGLNIEGYQIEGISIAGHETCVIIPTLNLAFDIGKCPQRAVSQQFIFISHGHMDHIGGLPMHVATRGLYGMVPPTIVVPYEVKESVEKIFEAHRAMDQSELKHTLIALDVGEEFVLRKDLKVRAFRTYHVIPSQGYIVYSIKHKLKQEYIGLSGEEIKRLKASNVEITNTINTPEIAFTGDTMSDFILDNDNIDVLRTRILIMEVYNIT
;
A
#
# COMPACT_ATOMS: atom_id res chain seq x y z
N MET A 1 38.84 -62.25 -29.04
CA MET A 1 38.35 -62.13 -30.43
C MET A 1 37.21 -63.10 -30.53
N GLU A 2 35.98 -62.68 -30.22
CA GLU A 2 34.82 -63.54 -30.48
C GLU A 2 33.52 -62.72 -30.50
N MET A 3 32.72 -63.07 -31.49
CA MET A 3 31.63 -62.30 -32.08
C MET A 3 30.28 -62.76 -31.53
N LYS A 4 29.42 -61.76 -31.39
CA LYS A 4 27.99 -61.71 -31.80
C LYS A 4 26.95 -62.54 -31.05
N GLN A 5 26.08 -61.75 -30.40
CA GLN A 5 24.66 -62.01 -30.18
C GLN A 5 23.90 -62.37 -31.48
N LYS A 6 22.86 -63.19 -31.31
CA LYS A 6 21.58 -63.08 -32.04
C LYS A 6 20.42 -63.18 -31.07
N THR A 7 19.54 -62.20 -31.16
CA THR A 7 18.26 -62.02 -30.48
C THR A 7 17.14 -62.81 -31.15
N SER A 8 16.18 -63.30 -30.37
CA SER A 8 14.83 -63.67 -30.83
C SER A 8 13.77 -63.25 -29.81
N THR A 9 12.87 -62.38 -30.26
CA THR A 9 11.42 -62.31 -30.01
C THR A 9 10.85 -62.69 -28.64
N SER A 10 10.08 -61.79 -28.03
CA SER A 10 8.61 -61.92 -27.96
C SER A 10 8.00 -60.84 -27.05
N THR A 11 6.86 -60.34 -27.52
CA THR A 11 5.92 -59.43 -26.85
C THR A 11 5.30 -60.08 -25.61
N SER A 12 5.26 -59.36 -24.49
CA SER A 12 4.26 -59.57 -23.45
C SER A 12 3.84 -58.23 -22.85
N ASP A 13 2.53 -58.02 -22.88
CA ASP A 13 1.81 -56.96 -22.20
C ASP A 13 1.91 -57.17 -20.69
N PRO A 14 2.11 -56.10 -19.89
CA PRO A 14 1.25 -56.01 -18.72
C PRO A 14 0.82 -54.58 -18.43
N SER A 15 -0.48 -54.35 -18.57
CA SER A 15 -1.23 -53.58 -17.60
C SER A 15 -0.91 -54.07 -16.18
N LEU A 16 -0.22 -53.26 -15.37
CA LEU A 16 -0.33 -53.25 -13.91
C LEU A 16 0.49 -52.11 -13.29
N ALA A 17 -0.23 -51.31 -12.51
CA ALA A 17 0.23 -50.58 -11.33
C ALA A 17 1.37 -49.56 -11.49
N LYS A 18 1.01 -48.29 -11.73
CA LYS A 18 1.68 -47.15 -11.09
C LYS A 18 0.66 -46.09 -10.65
N SER A 19 0.04 -46.33 -9.49
CA SER A 19 -0.33 -45.24 -8.59
C SER A 19 0.96 -44.55 -8.17
N LYS A 20 1.24 -43.39 -8.77
CA LYS A 20 2.22 -42.46 -8.25
C LYS A 20 1.47 -41.24 -7.75
N ASN A 21 1.26 -41.23 -6.43
CA ASN A 21 1.03 -40.04 -5.63
C ASN A 21 1.95 -38.91 -6.10
N LYS A 22 1.43 -38.02 -6.95
CA LYS A 22 1.94 -36.66 -7.05
C LYS A 22 1.55 -36.01 -5.72
N LYS A 23 2.48 -36.05 -4.76
CA LYS A 23 2.49 -35.08 -3.67
C LYS A 23 2.55 -33.72 -4.34
N ASP A 24 1.40 -33.08 -4.40
CA ASP A 24 1.25 -31.69 -4.74
C ASP A 24 2.02 -30.92 -3.67
N LYS A 25 3.31 -30.67 -3.93
CA LYS A 25 4.07 -29.69 -3.17
C LYS A 25 3.49 -28.36 -3.60
N GLY A 26 2.35 -28.00 -3.00
CA GLY A 26 1.82 -26.66 -3.05
C GLY A 26 2.96 -25.73 -2.62
N LYS A 27 3.58 -25.06 -3.60
CA LYS A 27 4.31 -23.84 -3.31
C LYS A 27 3.26 -22.94 -2.68
N ALA A 28 3.30 -22.80 -1.36
CA ALA A 28 2.58 -21.73 -0.69
C ALA A 28 3.16 -20.43 -1.25
N SER A 29 2.61 -19.95 -2.36
CA SER A 29 2.76 -18.55 -2.71
C SER A 29 2.14 -17.84 -1.52
N LYS A 30 2.97 -17.22 -0.67
CA LYS A 30 2.52 -16.31 0.38
C LYS A 30 1.84 -15.13 -0.33
N LYS A 31 0.60 -15.36 -0.79
CA LYS A 31 -0.34 -14.35 -1.27
C LYS A 31 -0.71 -13.54 -0.04
N GLY A 32 -0.80 -12.23 -0.19
CA GLY A 32 -1.26 -11.35 0.88
C GLY A 32 -2.58 -11.79 1.50
N LEU A 33 -2.93 -11.16 2.62
CA LEU A 33 -4.25 -11.29 3.20
C LEU A 33 -5.26 -10.60 2.28
N ASN A 34 -6.47 -11.15 2.17
CA ASN A 34 -7.58 -10.48 1.51
C ASN A 34 -8.63 -10.17 2.59
N ILE A 35 -8.83 -8.89 2.89
CA ILE A 35 -9.70 -8.41 3.97
C ILE A 35 -10.60 -7.32 3.38
N GLU A 36 -11.92 -7.45 3.53
CA GLU A 36 -12.91 -6.49 3.00
C GLU A 36 -12.71 -6.13 1.51
N GLY A 37 -12.20 -7.09 0.71
CA GLY A 37 -11.92 -6.92 -0.71
C GLY A 37 -10.58 -6.24 -1.04
N TYR A 38 -9.77 -5.91 -0.04
CA TYR A 38 -8.42 -5.37 -0.20
C TYR A 38 -7.37 -6.47 -0.05
N GLN A 39 -6.46 -6.53 -1.02
CA GLN A 39 -5.23 -7.31 -0.88
C GLN A 39 -4.25 -6.51 -0.01
N ILE A 40 -3.81 -7.11 1.09
CA ILE A 40 -2.87 -6.53 2.05
C ILE A 40 -1.65 -7.43 2.15
N GLU A 41 -0.48 -6.83 1.94
CA GLU A 41 0.81 -7.48 2.04
C GLU A 41 1.72 -6.68 2.94
N GLY A 42 2.79 -7.28 3.46
CA GLY A 42 3.74 -6.50 4.23
C GLY A 42 4.66 -7.31 5.12
N ILE A 43 5.51 -6.57 5.80
CA ILE A 43 6.39 -7.02 6.87
C ILE A 43 6.29 -5.97 7.98
N SER A 44 6.15 -6.41 9.21
CA SER A 44 6.20 -5.52 10.37
C SER A 44 6.83 -6.30 11.53
N ILE A 45 8.04 -5.89 11.87
CA ILE A 45 8.85 -6.46 12.95
C ILE A 45 9.43 -5.26 13.70
N ALA A 46 9.02 -5.08 14.95
CA ALA A 46 9.38 -3.93 15.79
C ALA A 46 10.90 -3.70 15.79
N GLY A 47 11.33 -2.46 15.48
CA GLY A 47 12.74 -2.06 15.44
C GLY A 47 13.54 -2.61 14.24
N HIS A 48 12.91 -3.41 13.37
CA HIS A 48 13.59 -4.03 12.23
C HIS A 48 13.10 -3.52 10.89
N GLU A 49 11.78 -3.53 10.66
CA GLU A 49 11.15 -3.02 9.44
C GLU A 49 9.62 -3.05 9.56
N THR A 50 8.98 -1.96 9.17
CA THR A 50 7.55 -1.90 8.88
C THR A 50 7.34 -1.42 7.44
N CYS A 51 6.51 -2.16 6.70
CA CYS A 51 6.01 -1.80 5.38
C CYS A 51 4.71 -2.56 5.13
N VAL A 52 3.59 -1.84 5.02
CA VAL A 52 2.26 -2.40 4.73
C VAL A 52 1.80 -1.93 3.36
N ILE A 53 1.54 -2.88 2.47
CA ILE A 53 1.34 -2.67 1.03
C ILE A 53 -0.11 -2.97 0.69
N ILE A 54 -0.76 -2.05 -0.02
CA ILE A 54 -2.13 -2.19 -0.53
C ILE A 54 -2.11 -2.09 -2.06
N PRO A 55 -1.82 -3.19 -2.79
CA PRO A 55 -1.56 -3.13 -4.23
C PRO A 55 -2.73 -2.57 -5.05
N THR A 56 -3.97 -2.86 -4.63
CA THR A 56 -5.18 -2.39 -5.33
C THR A 56 -5.36 -0.88 -5.28
N LEU A 57 -4.66 -0.20 -4.36
CA LEU A 57 -4.66 1.25 -4.21
C LEU A 57 -3.36 1.91 -4.67
N ASN A 58 -2.39 1.12 -5.17
CA ASN A 58 -1.07 1.58 -5.60
C ASN A 58 -0.30 2.33 -4.49
N LEU A 59 -0.49 1.90 -3.23
CA LEU A 59 0.09 2.57 -2.06
C LEU A 59 0.73 1.60 -1.06
N ALA A 60 1.67 2.11 -0.29
CA ALA A 60 2.18 1.47 0.92
C ALA A 60 2.29 2.48 2.09
N PHE A 61 2.08 1.98 3.30
CA PHE A 61 2.37 2.67 4.55
C PHE A 61 3.72 2.20 5.07
N ASP A 62 4.60 3.14 5.36
CA ASP A 62 5.99 2.92 5.75
C ASP A 62 6.79 2.06 4.75
N ILE A 63 8.11 2.14 4.86
CA ILE A 63 9.04 1.44 3.99
C ILE A 63 10.42 1.28 4.64
N GLY A 64 10.48 0.57 5.76
CA GLY A 64 11.72 0.43 6.53
C GLY A 64 12.96 -0.01 5.74
N LYS A 65 12.88 -1.11 4.97
CA LYS A 65 14.00 -1.60 4.14
C LYS A 65 13.64 -1.79 2.67
N CYS A 66 12.47 -1.29 2.25
CA CYS A 66 11.96 -1.42 0.89
C CYS A 66 11.85 -2.90 0.43
N PRO A 67 10.84 -3.64 0.91
CA PRO A 67 10.64 -5.00 0.43
C PRO A 67 10.30 -4.97 -1.07
N GLN A 68 10.76 -5.97 -1.85
CA GLN A 68 10.62 -5.98 -3.31
C GLN A 68 9.20 -5.71 -3.81
N ARG A 69 8.17 -6.14 -3.05
CA ARG A 69 6.77 -5.95 -3.39
C ARG A 69 6.28 -4.51 -3.24
N ALA A 70 6.94 -3.70 -2.40
CA ALA A 70 6.63 -2.28 -2.25
C ALA A 70 7.10 -1.45 -3.45
N VAL A 71 8.11 -1.92 -4.21
CA VAL A 71 8.66 -1.21 -5.37
C VAL A 71 7.58 -0.87 -6.41
N SER A 72 6.55 -1.71 -6.56
CA SER A 72 5.47 -1.43 -7.51
C SER A 72 4.53 -0.30 -7.09
N GLN A 73 4.51 0.07 -5.81
CA GLN A 73 3.61 1.12 -5.30
C GLN A 73 4.15 2.51 -5.64
N GLN A 74 3.27 3.37 -6.14
CA GLN A 74 3.61 4.75 -6.50
C GLN A 74 3.49 5.69 -5.29
N PHE A 75 2.54 5.44 -4.39
CA PHE A 75 2.28 6.31 -3.25
C PHE A 75 2.83 5.69 -1.97
N ILE A 76 3.69 6.41 -1.26
CA ILE A 76 4.27 5.98 0.01
C ILE A 76 3.85 6.97 1.08
N PHE A 77 3.27 6.48 2.17
CA PHE A 77 2.84 7.29 3.31
C PHE A 77 3.65 6.89 4.53
N ILE A 78 4.47 7.80 5.04
CA ILE A 78 5.37 7.55 6.17
C ILE A 78 4.72 8.03 7.45
N SER A 79 4.57 7.15 8.44
CA SER A 79 3.98 7.50 9.73
C SER A 79 4.90 8.37 10.59
N HIS A 80 6.20 8.05 10.63
CA HIS A 80 7.19 8.76 11.45
C HIS A 80 8.63 8.51 10.97
N GLY A 81 9.59 9.21 11.59
CA GLY A 81 10.99 9.26 11.17
C GLY A 81 11.91 8.13 11.66
N HIS A 82 11.42 7.08 12.33
CA HIS A 82 12.31 5.98 12.73
C HIS A 82 12.84 5.19 11.53
N MET A 83 14.07 4.69 11.65
CA MET A 83 14.80 4.06 10.54
C MET A 83 14.06 2.84 9.97
N ASP A 84 13.42 2.05 10.83
CA ASP A 84 12.64 0.88 10.45
C ASP A 84 11.28 1.21 9.81
N HIS A 85 10.92 2.49 9.71
CA HIS A 85 9.72 2.96 9.00
C HIS A 85 10.07 3.75 7.73
N ILE A 86 11.21 4.43 7.69
CA ILE A 86 11.54 5.36 6.58
C ILE A 86 12.81 4.98 5.79
N GLY A 87 13.67 4.12 6.33
CA GLY A 87 15.03 3.90 5.83
C GLY A 87 15.13 3.42 4.39
N GLY A 88 14.09 2.76 3.87
CA GLY A 88 14.04 2.23 2.51
C GLY A 88 13.68 3.25 1.44
N LEU A 89 13.38 4.51 1.77
CA LEU A 89 12.97 5.53 0.80
C LEU A 89 13.97 5.70 -0.36
N PRO A 90 15.29 5.89 -0.15
CA PRO A 90 16.23 6.02 -1.26
C PRO A 90 16.27 4.78 -2.16
N MET A 91 16.28 3.60 -1.55
CA MET A 91 16.28 2.32 -2.26
C MET A 91 15.02 2.15 -3.12
N HIS A 92 13.85 2.53 -2.59
CA HIS A 92 12.59 2.48 -3.32
C HIS A 92 12.61 3.36 -4.57
N VAL A 93 13.05 4.63 -4.41
CA VAL A 93 13.13 5.58 -5.53
C VAL A 93 14.15 5.12 -6.57
N ALA A 94 15.34 4.69 -6.14
CA ALA A 94 16.38 4.20 -7.03
C ALA A 94 15.91 2.97 -7.83
N THR A 95 15.28 2.00 -7.16
CA THR A 95 14.79 0.77 -7.81
C THR A 95 13.68 1.06 -8.82
N ARG A 96 12.75 1.96 -8.49
CA ARG A 96 11.72 2.40 -9.44
C ARG A 96 12.33 3.09 -10.67
N GLY A 97 13.33 3.94 -10.46
CA GLY A 97 14.08 4.59 -11.53
C GLY A 97 14.79 3.58 -12.44
N LEU A 98 15.47 2.59 -11.85
CA LEU A 98 16.12 1.49 -12.58
C LEU A 98 15.13 0.71 -13.46
N TYR A 99 13.90 0.53 -13.00
CA TYR A 99 12.84 -0.17 -13.73
C TYR A 99 12.06 0.74 -14.69
N GLY A 100 12.43 2.01 -14.85
CA GLY A 100 11.72 2.96 -15.71
C GLY A 100 10.29 3.24 -15.27
N MET A 101 9.99 3.07 -13.98
CA MET A 101 8.66 3.31 -13.42
C MET A 101 8.42 4.81 -13.21
N VAL A 102 7.16 5.19 -13.12
CA VAL A 102 6.79 6.58 -12.75
C VAL A 102 7.39 6.93 -11.40
N PRO A 103 8.04 8.10 -11.24
CA PRO A 103 8.53 8.59 -9.95
C PRO A 103 7.47 8.48 -8.84
N PRO A 104 7.82 7.96 -7.64
CA PRO A 104 6.86 7.84 -6.57
C PRO A 104 6.49 9.21 -5.97
N THR A 105 5.32 9.27 -5.35
CA THR A 105 4.92 10.36 -4.46
C THR A 105 5.06 9.86 -3.03
N ILE A 106 5.90 10.53 -2.26
CA ILE A 106 6.19 10.21 -0.87
C ILE A 106 5.53 11.29 -0.01
N VAL A 107 4.65 10.88 0.89
CA VAL A 107 3.97 11.73 1.86
C VAL A 107 4.57 11.43 3.23
N VAL A 108 4.97 12.49 3.94
CA VAL A 108 5.63 12.41 5.25
C VAL A 108 5.00 13.40 6.23
N PRO A 109 5.20 13.23 7.55
CA PRO A 109 4.85 14.26 8.51
C PRO A 109 5.58 15.55 8.20
N TYR A 110 4.93 16.69 8.45
CA TYR A 110 5.46 18.01 8.10
C TYR A 110 6.87 18.22 8.68
N GLU A 111 7.08 17.81 9.93
CA GLU A 111 8.32 17.95 10.69
C GLU A 111 9.48 17.12 10.11
N VAL A 112 9.18 16.05 9.38
CA VAL A 112 10.18 15.09 8.87
C VAL A 112 10.64 15.47 7.46
N LYS A 113 9.89 16.31 6.73
CA LYS A 113 10.15 16.64 5.33
C LYS A 113 11.58 17.11 5.05
N GLU A 114 12.07 18.11 5.76
CA GLU A 114 13.41 18.66 5.53
C GLU A 114 14.51 17.61 5.74
N SER A 115 14.33 16.72 6.73
CA SER A 115 15.27 15.63 6.99
C SER A 115 15.30 14.61 5.84
N VAL A 116 14.13 14.31 5.25
CA VAL A 116 14.03 13.41 4.10
C VAL A 116 14.66 14.03 2.85
N GLU A 117 14.47 15.33 2.62
CA GLU A 117 15.16 16.05 1.54
C GLU A 117 16.69 15.90 1.68
N LYS A 118 17.23 16.09 2.88
CA LYS A 118 18.66 15.90 3.16
C LYS A 118 19.14 14.46 2.93
N ILE A 119 18.33 13.45 3.26
CA ILE A 119 18.65 12.04 2.97
C ILE A 119 18.79 11.82 1.45
N PHE A 120 17.87 12.36 0.67
CA PHE A 120 17.95 12.25 -0.79
C PHE A 120 19.13 13.02 -1.35
N GLU A 121 19.40 14.24 -0.90
CA GLU A 121 20.59 15.00 -1.32
C GLU A 121 21.89 14.25 -1.03
N ALA A 122 22.02 13.67 0.16
CA ALA A 122 23.18 12.85 0.51
C ALA A 122 23.34 11.64 -0.42
N HIS A 123 22.25 10.94 -0.74
CA HIS A 123 22.29 9.81 -1.68
C HIS A 123 22.59 10.27 -3.11
N ARG A 124 22.01 11.38 -3.59
CA ARG A 124 22.32 11.95 -4.92
C ARG A 124 23.81 12.26 -5.05
N ALA A 125 24.42 12.83 -4.01
CA ALA A 125 25.84 13.15 -3.99
C ALA A 125 26.74 11.89 -4.05
N MET A 126 26.31 10.78 -3.44
CA MET A 126 27.07 9.51 -3.45
C MET A 126 26.83 8.69 -4.72
N ASP A 127 25.56 8.46 -5.07
CA ASP A 127 25.10 7.56 -6.13
C ASP A 127 25.15 8.22 -7.52
N GLN A 128 25.22 9.56 -7.57
CA GLN A 128 25.22 10.34 -8.82
C GLN A 128 23.97 10.08 -9.68
N SER A 129 22.84 9.79 -9.03
CA SER A 129 21.53 9.58 -9.68
C SER A 129 20.55 10.69 -9.31
N GLU A 130 19.56 10.95 -10.16
CA GLU A 130 18.58 12.04 -9.93
C GLU A 130 17.63 11.73 -8.77
N LEU A 131 17.42 10.44 -8.44
CA LEU A 131 16.43 9.95 -7.47
C LEU A 131 15.10 10.71 -7.57
N LYS A 132 14.46 10.70 -8.76
CA LYS A 132 13.23 11.45 -9.02
C LYS A 132 12.10 10.97 -8.14
N HIS A 133 11.51 11.88 -7.38
CA HIS A 133 10.33 11.65 -6.55
C HIS A 133 9.60 12.97 -6.31
N THR A 134 8.34 12.89 -5.89
CA THR A 134 7.60 14.03 -5.32
C THR A 134 7.55 13.84 -3.81
N LEU A 135 7.96 14.84 -3.03
CA LEU A 135 7.89 14.81 -1.57
C LEU A 135 6.88 15.82 -1.06
N ILE A 136 5.89 15.33 -0.32
CA ILE A 136 4.77 16.11 0.21
C ILE A 136 4.80 16.02 1.73
N ALA A 137 4.76 17.17 2.39
CA ALA A 137 4.47 17.26 3.82
C ALA A 137 2.96 17.29 3.98
N LEU A 138 2.43 16.52 4.94
CA LEU A 138 1.02 16.54 5.30
C LEU A 138 0.88 16.62 6.81
N ASP A 139 0.26 17.69 7.32
CA ASP A 139 0.02 17.89 8.74
C ASP A 139 -1.25 17.13 9.19
N VAL A 140 -1.39 16.90 10.50
CA VAL A 140 -2.54 16.23 11.09
C VAL A 140 -3.84 16.95 10.70
N GLY A 141 -4.81 16.18 10.19
CA GLY A 141 -6.08 16.69 9.72
C GLY A 141 -6.10 17.08 8.25
N GLU A 142 -4.95 17.29 7.62
CA GLU A 142 -4.87 17.60 6.19
C GLU A 142 -5.18 16.38 5.30
N GLU A 143 -5.65 16.66 4.09
CA GLU A 143 -6.03 15.66 3.10
C GLU A 143 -5.16 15.73 1.84
N PHE A 144 -4.79 14.56 1.32
CA PHE A 144 -4.16 14.40 0.03
C PHE A 144 -5.08 13.59 -0.90
N VAL A 145 -5.46 14.17 -2.04
CA VAL A 145 -6.31 13.48 -3.03
C VAL A 145 -5.40 12.74 -4.02
N LEU A 146 -5.37 11.40 -3.93
CA LEU A 146 -4.55 10.55 -4.81
C LEU A 146 -5.15 10.46 -6.21
N ARG A 147 -6.49 10.36 -6.27
CA ARG A 147 -7.31 10.25 -7.48
C ARG A 147 -8.73 10.72 -7.17
N LYS A 148 -9.56 10.91 -8.21
CA LYS A 148 -10.92 11.48 -8.07
C LYS A 148 -11.82 10.75 -7.07
N ASP A 149 -11.58 9.46 -6.86
CA ASP A 149 -12.36 8.56 -6.03
C ASP A 149 -11.60 8.06 -4.79
N LEU A 150 -10.40 8.59 -4.50
CA LEU A 150 -9.56 8.16 -3.37
C LEU A 150 -8.76 9.32 -2.79
N LYS A 151 -8.87 9.53 -1.48
CA LYS A 151 -8.03 10.47 -0.73
C LYS A 151 -7.48 9.82 0.54
N VAL A 152 -6.45 10.43 1.10
CA VAL A 152 -5.89 10.09 2.40
C VAL A 152 -5.98 11.32 3.31
N ARG A 153 -6.29 11.12 4.59
CA ARG A 153 -6.21 12.14 5.64
C ARG A 153 -5.20 11.71 6.70
N ALA A 154 -4.35 12.61 7.15
CA ALA A 154 -3.50 12.36 8.31
C ALA A 154 -4.31 12.50 9.61
N PHE A 155 -4.02 11.66 10.61
CA PHE A 155 -4.66 11.75 11.92
C PHE A 155 -3.63 11.65 13.05
N ARG A 156 -4.00 12.15 14.22
CA ARG A 156 -3.07 12.26 15.35
C ARG A 156 -2.75 10.90 15.95
N THR A 157 -1.47 10.66 16.19
CA THR A 157 -0.98 9.53 16.98
C THR A 157 -0.05 10.01 18.08
N TYR A 158 0.29 9.12 19.00
CA TYR A 158 1.03 9.44 20.21
C TYR A 158 2.27 8.57 20.31
N HIS A 159 3.41 9.12 19.88
CA HIS A 159 4.71 8.46 19.89
C HIS A 159 5.80 9.36 20.48
N VAL A 160 6.99 8.81 20.70
CA VAL A 160 8.14 9.53 21.28
C VAL A 160 8.76 10.57 20.35
N ILE A 161 8.47 10.50 19.05
CA ILE A 161 8.85 11.50 18.03
C ILE A 161 7.61 11.95 17.25
N PRO A 162 7.67 13.04 16.46
CA PRO A 162 6.56 13.42 15.59
C PRO A 162 6.09 12.24 14.74
N SER A 163 4.80 11.93 14.86
CA SER A 163 4.16 10.79 14.24
C SER A 163 2.72 11.11 13.85
N GLN A 164 2.23 10.45 12.82
CA GLN A 164 0.84 10.48 12.42
C GLN A 164 0.40 9.13 11.85
N GLY A 165 -0.90 8.88 11.93
CA GLY A 165 -1.54 7.82 11.18
C GLY A 165 -2.20 8.36 9.91
N TYR A 166 -2.71 7.45 9.09
CA TYR A 166 -3.42 7.79 7.85
C TYR A 166 -4.74 7.03 7.73
N ILE A 167 -5.77 7.73 7.26
CA ILE A 167 -7.06 7.15 6.86
C ILE A 167 -7.21 7.28 5.34
N VAL A 168 -7.45 6.17 4.66
CA VAL A 168 -7.83 6.12 3.25
C VAL A 168 -9.35 6.21 3.16
N TYR A 169 -9.84 7.17 2.39
CA TYR A 169 -11.26 7.33 2.08
C TYR A 169 -11.56 7.01 0.62
N SER A 170 -12.62 6.24 0.38
CA SER A 170 -13.27 6.19 -0.94
C SER A 170 -14.20 7.39 -1.11
N ILE A 171 -14.15 8.03 -2.28
CA ILE A 171 -14.97 9.20 -2.62
C ILE A 171 -16.00 8.78 -3.66
N LYS A 172 -17.28 8.99 -3.37
CA LYS A 172 -18.39 8.74 -4.30
C LYS A 172 -19.21 10.00 -4.50
N HIS A 173 -19.50 10.35 -5.74
CA HIS A 173 -20.43 11.41 -6.07
C HIS A 173 -21.80 10.81 -6.40
N LYS A 174 -22.81 11.15 -5.60
CA LYS A 174 -24.20 10.73 -5.83
C LYS A 174 -25.03 11.93 -6.25
N LEU A 175 -25.93 11.74 -7.21
CA LEU A 175 -26.85 12.80 -7.63
C LEU A 175 -27.65 13.31 -6.42
N LYS A 176 -27.80 14.63 -6.30
CA LYS A 176 -28.62 15.24 -5.25
C LYS A 176 -30.09 14.82 -5.43
N GLN A 177 -30.80 14.74 -4.31
CA GLN A 177 -32.15 14.17 -4.28
C GLN A 177 -33.12 14.96 -5.16
N GLU A 178 -32.97 16.29 -5.21
CA GLU A 178 -33.77 17.20 -6.02
C GLU A 178 -33.60 17.02 -7.55
N TYR A 179 -32.56 16.30 -7.99
CA TYR A 179 -32.32 16.04 -9.42
C TYR A 179 -32.63 14.59 -9.82
N ILE A 180 -33.06 13.75 -8.88
CA ILE A 180 -33.47 12.37 -9.19
C ILE A 180 -34.74 12.41 -10.04
N GLY A 181 -34.73 11.68 -11.16
CA GLY A 181 -35.84 11.61 -12.12
C GLY A 181 -35.72 12.59 -13.29
N LEU A 182 -34.80 13.55 -13.25
CA LEU A 182 -34.45 14.35 -14.41
C LEU A 182 -33.79 13.48 -15.50
N SER A 183 -34.06 13.82 -16.75
CA SER A 183 -33.42 13.18 -17.90
C SER A 183 -31.91 13.48 -17.95
N GLY A 184 -31.15 12.62 -18.61
CA GLY A 184 -29.70 12.84 -18.79
C GLY A 184 -29.37 14.17 -19.48
N GLU A 185 -30.24 14.65 -20.37
CA GLU A 185 -30.06 15.94 -21.05
C GLU A 185 -30.30 17.14 -20.11
N GLU A 186 -31.27 17.05 -19.20
CA GLU A 186 -31.49 18.06 -18.16
C GLU A 186 -30.30 18.12 -17.19
N ILE A 187 -29.81 16.97 -16.76
CA ILE A 187 -28.64 16.86 -15.88
C ILE A 187 -27.38 17.46 -16.55
N LYS A 188 -27.17 17.19 -17.85
CA LYS A 188 -26.06 17.79 -18.61
C LYS A 188 -26.18 19.31 -18.68
N ARG A 189 -27.37 19.85 -18.93
CA ARG A 189 -27.59 21.31 -18.96
C ARG A 189 -27.28 21.95 -17.60
N LEU A 190 -27.75 21.36 -16.51
CA LEU A 190 -27.45 21.84 -15.15
C LEU A 190 -25.94 21.85 -14.89
N LYS A 191 -25.25 20.76 -15.25
CA LYS A 191 -23.79 20.67 -15.12
C LYS A 191 -23.05 21.71 -15.97
N ALA A 192 -23.51 21.97 -17.21
CA ALA A 192 -22.95 22.99 -18.08
C ALA A 192 -23.18 24.42 -17.56
N SER A 193 -24.23 24.62 -16.76
CA SER A 193 -24.51 25.87 -16.03
C SER A 193 -23.75 25.96 -14.69
N ASN A 194 -22.77 25.10 -14.43
CA ASN A 194 -22.00 25.03 -13.18
C ASN A 194 -22.85 24.80 -11.92
N VAL A 195 -24.03 24.20 -12.07
CA VAL A 195 -24.83 23.79 -10.91
C VAL A 195 -24.21 22.52 -10.31
N GLU A 196 -23.96 22.54 -9.00
CA GLU A 196 -23.47 21.36 -8.29
C GLU A 196 -24.60 20.33 -8.12
N ILE A 197 -24.61 19.35 -9.02
CA ILE A 197 -25.68 18.34 -9.11
C ILE A 197 -25.46 17.10 -8.24
N THR A 198 -24.30 16.96 -7.59
CA THR A 198 -23.97 15.76 -6.79
C THR A 198 -23.57 16.12 -5.37
N ASN A 199 -23.92 15.26 -4.41
CA ASN A 199 -23.31 15.21 -3.09
C ASN A 199 -22.07 14.32 -3.12
N THR A 200 -21.01 14.76 -2.44
CA THR A 200 -19.80 13.96 -2.23
C THR A 200 -19.93 13.17 -0.94
N ILE A 201 -19.71 11.86 -1.03
CA ILE A 201 -19.75 10.94 0.10
C ILE A 201 -18.36 10.33 0.26
N ASN A 202 -17.74 10.60 1.42
CA ASN A 202 -16.47 10.01 1.81
C ASN A 202 -16.74 8.82 2.73
N THR A 203 -16.19 7.66 2.41
CA THR A 203 -16.29 6.46 3.26
C THR A 203 -14.90 6.08 3.76
N PRO A 204 -14.64 6.02 5.08
CA PRO A 204 -13.36 5.58 5.61
C PRO A 204 -13.20 4.07 5.34
N GLU A 205 -12.18 3.68 4.57
CA GLU A 205 -11.96 2.30 4.14
C GLU A 205 -10.87 1.63 4.99
N ILE A 206 -9.68 2.24 5.07
CA ILE A 206 -8.50 1.67 5.73
C ILE A 206 -7.85 2.73 6.61
N ALA A 207 -7.54 2.41 7.86
CA ALA A 207 -6.66 3.20 8.70
C ALA A 207 -5.35 2.46 8.99
N PHE A 208 -4.26 3.20 9.02
CA PHE A 208 -2.96 2.76 9.49
C PHE A 208 -2.47 3.71 10.57
N THR A 209 -2.14 3.18 11.76
CA THR A 209 -1.71 4.02 12.89
C THR A 209 -0.23 4.36 12.84
N GLY A 210 0.62 3.51 12.25
CA GLY A 210 2.03 3.49 12.62
C GLY A 210 2.19 3.15 14.12
N ASP A 211 3.31 3.55 14.69
CA ASP A 211 3.57 3.41 16.12
C ASP A 211 2.76 4.45 16.91
N THR A 212 2.07 4.01 17.96
CA THR A 212 1.26 4.86 18.83
C THR A 212 0.89 4.19 20.14
N MET A 213 0.71 4.99 21.19
CA MET A 213 -0.02 4.57 22.39
C MET A 213 -1.53 4.48 22.14
N SER A 214 -2.24 3.67 22.94
CA SER A 214 -3.70 3.45 22.84
C SER A 214 -4.55 4.72 22.99
N ASP A 215 -3.98 5.80 23.51
CA ASP A 215 -4.61 7.12 23.64
C ASP A 215 -5.23 7.63 22.33
N PHE A 216 -4.71 7.20 21.17
CA PHE A 216 -5.29 7.54 19.86
C PHE A 216 -6.76 7.10 19.72
N ILE A 217 -7.18 6.07 20.44
CA ILE A 217 -8.57 5.55 20.45
C ILE A 217 -9.49 6.50 21.20
N LEU A 218 -8.96 7.20 22.22
CA LEU A 218 -9.71 8.12 23.08
C LEU A 218 -9.78 9.53 22.49
N ASP A 219 -8.97 9.83 21.47
CA ASP A 219 -9.01 11.10 20.76
C ASP A 219 -10.30 11.21 19.91
N ASN A 220 -11.14 12.19 20.22
CA ASN A 220 -12.40 12.41 19.51
C ASN A 220 -12.19 12.76 18.03
N ASP A 221 -11.05 13.36 17.68
CA ASP A 221 -10.73 13.73 16.29
C ASP A 221 -10.37 12.50 15.44
N ASN A 222 -10.18 11.35 16.07
CA ASN A 222 -9.89 10.05 15.46
C ASN A 222 -11.15 9.17 15.25
N ILE A 223 -12.37 9.70 15.45
CA ILE A 223 -13.60 8.89 15.34
C ILE A 223 -13.73 8.12 14.02
N ASP A 224 -13.25 8.69 12.91
CA ASP A 224 -13.28 8.03 11.60
C ASP A 224 -12.32 6.84 11.50
N VAL A 225 -11.22 6.85 12.25
CA VAL A 225 -10.29 5.71 12.37
C VAL A 225 -11.06 4.48 12.84
N LEU A 226 -11.89 4.65 13.87
CA LEU A 226 -12.69 3.59 14.48
C LEU A 226 -13.88 3.14 13.61
N ARG A 227 -14.20 3.90 12.55
CA ARG A 227 -15.25 3.58 11.58
C ARG A 227 -14.71 2.96 10.29
N THR A 228 -13.38 2.86 10.15
CA THR A 228 -12.78 2.20 8.99
C THR A 228 -13.18 0.73 8.93
N ARG A 229 -13.26 0.20 7.70
CA ARG A 229 -13.51 -1.23 7.49
C ARG A 229 -12.32 -2.07 7.90
N ILE A 230 -11.11 -1.52 7.77
CA ILE A 230 -9.86 -2.17 8.14
C ILE A 230 -9.04 -1.19 8.98
N LEU A 231 -8.77 -1.55 10.22
CA LEU A 231 -7.80 -0.87 11.08
C LEU A 231 -6.52 -1.70 11.16
N ILE A 232 -5.42 -1.14 10.69
CA ILE A 232 -4.07 -1.69 10.83
C ILE A 232 -3.40 -0.90 11.93
N MET A 233 -3.26 -1.51 13.10
CA MET A 233 -2.66 -0.86 14.26
C MET A 233 -1.46 -1.65 14.78
N GLU A 234 -0.51 -0.93 15.37
CA GLU A 234 0.56 -1.57 16.12
C GLU A 234 0.03 -2.31 17.35
N VAL A 235 0.77 -3.32 17.79
CA VAL A 235 0.48 -4.10 18.99
C VAL A 235 1.81 -4.44 19.66
N TYR A 236 2.40 -3.47 20.35
CA TYR A 236 3.58 -3.65 21.17
C TYR A 236 3.18 -3.67 22.66
N ASN A 237 3.42 -4.80 23.35
CA ASN A 237 2.98 -5.14 24.71
C ASN A 237 1.46 -5.35 24.90
N ILE A 238 0.99 -6.58 24.65
CA ILE A 238 -0.18 -7.14 25.33
C ILE A 238 0.34 -7.95 26.53
N THR A 239 0.48 -7.32 27.68
CA THR A 239 0.72 -8.00 28.96
C THR A 239 -0.21 -7.45 30.01
#